data_AF-A0A941IKU9-F1
#
_entry.id   AF-A0A941IKU9-F1
#
_cell.length_a   1.000
_cell.length_b   1.000
_cell.length_c   1.000
_cell.angle_alpha   90.00
_cell.angle_beta   90.00
_cell.angle_gamma   90.00
#
_symmetry.space_group_name_H-M   'P 1'
#
loop_
_entity.id
_entity.type
_entity.pdbx_description
1 polymer ?
#
loop_
_entity_poly.entity_id
_entity_poly.type
_entity_poly.pdbx_seq_one_letter_code
_entity_poly.pdbx_strand_id
1 'polypeptide(L)' 'MEQFAGEDPVGFDGLDERWLDQLVGQAKERGVKLAGEGGLLQALTKRLLESALEGEITDPRLRQARRLR' A
#
# COMPACT_ATOMS: atom_id res chain seq x y z
N MET A 1 29.15 -4.99 20.24
CA MET A 1 28.20 -5.59 19.28
C MET A 1 26.84 -4.98 19.56
N GLU A 2 26.56 -3.84 18.93
CA GLU A 2 25.23 -3.24 18.99
C GLU A 2 24.28 -4.09 18.15
N GLN A 3 23.26 -4.61 18.82
CA GLN A 3 22.19 -5.38 18.20
C GLN A 3 21.37 -4.44 17.33
N PHE A 4 21.61 -4.46 16.02
CA PHE A 4 20.61 -4.08 15.04
C PHE A 4 19.51 -5.15 15.09
N ALA A 5 18.64 -5.07 16.09
CA ALA A 5 17.38 -5.79 16.08
C ALA A 5 16.60 -5.28 14.87
N GLY A 6 16.26 -6.21 13.98
CA GLY A 6 15.71 -5.93 12.67
C GLY A 6 14.50 -5.00 12.76
N GLU A 7 14.65 -3.82 12.17
CA GLU A 7 13.54 -3.26 11.45
C GLU A 7 13.32 -4.21 10.28
N ASP A 8 12.38 -5.15 10.44
CA ASP A 8 11.74 -5.73 9.27
C ASP A 8 11.33 -4.51 8.44
N PRO A 9 11.87 -4.33 7.22
CA PRO A 9 11.29 -3.34 6.32
C PRO A 9 9.80 -3.66 6.33
N VAL A 10 8.94 -2.64 6.34
CA VAL A 10 7.50 -2.79 6.09
C VAL A 10 7.37 -3.34 4.67
N GLY A 11 7.67 -4.61 4.54
CA GLY A 11 7.54 -5.42 3.37
C GLY A 11 6.07 -5.62 3.18
N PHE A 12 5.72 -5.87 1.94
CA PHE A 12 4.37 -6.18 1.52
C PHE A 12 3.77 -7.43 2.19
N ASP A 13 4.37 -7.99 3.25
CA ASP A 13 3.77 -8.98 4.16
C ASP A 13 2.39 -8.54 4.69
N GLY A 14 2.11 -7.23 4.73
CA GLY A 14 0.78 -6.69 5.07
C GLY A 14 -0.26 -6.73 3.95
N LEU A 15 0.14 -6.92 2.69
CA LEU A 15 -0.79 -7.26 1.61
C LEU A 15 -0.95 -8.78 1.58
N ASP A 16 -1.85 -9.28 2.43
CA ASP A 16 -2.25 -10.69 2.45
C ASP A 16 -2.54 -11.14 1.00
N GLU A 17 -1.92 -12.26 0.59
CA GLU A 17 -2.12 -12.88 -0.74
C GLU A 17 -3.62 -13.06 -1.05
N ARG A 18 -4.43 -13.35 -0.04
CA ARG A 18 -5.89 -13.47 -0.19
C ARG A 18 -6.54 -12.15 -0.58
N TRP A 19 -6.01 -11.03 -0.12
CA TRP A 19 -6.52 -9.70 -0.47
C TRP A 19 -6.14 -9.32 -1.90
N LEU A 20 -4.92 -9.67 -2.33
CA LEU A 20 -4.49 -9.53 -3.72
C LEU A 20 -5.37 -10.39 -4.65
N ASP A 21 -5.64 -11.64 -4.29
CA ASP A 21 -6.51 -12.53 -5.06
C ASP A 21 -7.93 -11.99 -5.20
N GLN A 22 -8.50 -11.42 -4.13
CA GLN A 22 -9.82 -10.78 -4.18
C GLN A 22 -9.83 -9.57 -5.12
N LEU A 23 -8.80 -8.72 -5.05
CA LEU A 23 -8.69 -7.53 -5.90
C LEU A 23 -8.55 -7.92 -7.38
N VAL A 24 -7.74 -8.93 -7.67
CA VAL A 24 -7.57 -9.48 -9.02
C VAL A 24 -8.86 -10.13 -9.52
N GLY A 25 -9.56 -10.89 -8.66
CA GLY A 25 -10.86 -11.49 -8.95
C GLY A 25 -11.90 -10.45 -9.36
N GLN A 26 -12.07 -9.41 -8.55
CA GLN A 26 -12.99 -8.31 -8.84
C GLN A 26 -12.62 -7.54 -10.12
N ALA A 27 -11.34 -7.34 -10.39
CA ALA A 27 -10.89 -6.70 -11.62
C ALA A 27 -11.26 -7.55 -12.85
N LYS A 28 -11.08 -8.88 -12.78
CA LYS A 28 -11.47 -9.81 -13.85
C LYS A 28 -12.99 -9.83 -14.07
N GLU A 29 -13.78 -9.88 -13.00
CA GLU A 29 -15.25 -9.82 -13.08
C GLU A 29 -15.75 -8.52 -13.74
N ARG A 30 -15.04 -7.41 -13.51
CA ARG A 30 -15.35 -6.10 -14.08
C ARG A 30 -14.73 -5.85 -15.46
N GLY A 31 -14.00 -6.82 -16.01
CA GLY A 31 -13.27 -6.65 -17.28
C GLY A 31 -12.14 -5.63 -17.23
N VAL A 32 -11.65 -5.27 -16.04
CA VAL A 32 -10.54 -4.35 -15.83
C VAL A 32 -9.23 -5.07 -16.10
N LYS A 33 -8.37 -4.46 -16.94
CA LYS A 33 -7.03 -4.99 -17.21
C LYS A 33 -6.18 -4.96 -15.94
N LEU A 34 -5.38 -5.99 -15.69
CA LEU A 34 -4.53 -6.02 -14.50
C LEU A 34 -3.34 -5.06 -14.61
N ALA A 35 -2.82 -4.88 -15.81
CA ALA A 35 -1.71 -4.00 -16.14
C ALA A 35 -1.96 -3.23 -17.45
N GLY A 36 -1.18 -2.17 -17.66
CA GLY A 36 -1.34 -1.25 -18.80
C GLY A 36 -2.25 -0.07 -18.48
N GLU A 37 -2.49 0.78 -19.50
CA GLU A 37 -3.28 2.00 -19.36
C GLU A 37 -4.74 1.68 -18.98
N GLY A 38 -5.24 2.37 -17.95
CA GLY A 38 -6.54 2.12 -17.33
C GLY A 38 -6.60 0.84 -16.49
N GLY A 39 -5.46 0.20 -16.22
CA GLY A 39 -5.39 -1.06 -15.48
C GLY A 39 -5.38 -0.94 -13.96
N LEU A 40 -5.62 -2.05 -13.27
CA LEU A 40 -5.66 -2.16 -11.82
C LEU A 40 -4.35 -1.70 -11.16
N LEU A 41 -3.20 -2.16 -11.68
CA LEU A 41 -1.89 -1.76 -11.15
C LEU A 41 -1.68 -0.24 -11.30
N GLN A 42 -2.07 0.34 -12.43
CA GLN A 42 -1.95 1.79 -12.63
C GLN A 42 -2.85 2.56 -11.66
N ALA A 43 -4.09 2.11 -11.45
CA ALA A 43 -5.01 2.70 -10.50
C ALA A 43 -4.49 2.59 -9.05
N LEU A 44 -3.88 1.46 -8.69
CA LEU A 44 -3.29 1.23 -7.38
C LEU A 44 -2.06 2.14 -7.17
N THR A 45 -1.13 2.18 -8.12
CA THR A 45 0.06 3.04 -8.08
C THR A 45 -0.32 4.51 -8.02
N LYS A 46 -1.34 4.93 -8.79
CA LYS A 46 -1.85 6.30 -8.73
C LYS A 46 -2.37 6.63 -7.33
N ARG A 47 -3.22 5.78 -6.76
CA ARG A 47 -3.73 5.98 -5.40
C ARG A 47 -2.63 5.98 -4.35
N LEU A 48 -1.61 5.12 -4.50
CA LEU A 48 -0.47 5.09 -3.59
C LEU A 48 0.34 6.39 -3.67
N LEU A 49 0.56 6.92 -4.87
CA LEU A 49 1.26 8.19 -5.07
C LEU A 49 0.43 9.38 -4.56
N GLU A 50 -0.87 9.40 -4.82
CA GLU A 50 -1.81 10.38 -4.27
C GLU A 50 -1.84 10.29 -2.73
N SER A 51 -1.86 9.08 -2.16
CA SER A 51 -1.80 8.87 -0.71
C SER A 51 -0.47 9.28 -0.10
N ALA A 52 0.64 9.12 -0.82
CA ALA A 52 1.96 9.60 -0.38
C ALA A 52 2.03 11.13 -0.40
N LEU A 53 1.35 11.77 -1.37
CA LEU A 53 1.25 13.22 -1.48
C LEU A 53 0.28 13.81 -0.45
N GLU A 54 -0.82 13.10 -0.13
CA GLU A 54 -1.78 13.44 0.92
C GLU A 54 -1.34 12.97 2.33
N GLY A 55 -0.27 12.16 2.41
CA GLY A 55 0.21 11.47 3.60
C GLY A 55 0.82 12.37 4.68
N GLU A 56 1.09 13.64 4.40
CA GLU A 56 1.35 14.61 5.47
C GLU A 56 0.07 15.02 6.23
N ILE A 57 -1.12 14.74 5.70
CA ILE A 57 -2.39 15.26 6.24
C ILE A 57 -3.37 14.16 6.72
N THR A 58 -3.34 12.93 6.18
CA THR A 58 -4.47 11.99 6.43
C THR A 58 -4.12 10.51 6.66
N ASP A 59 -2.89 10.14 7.05
CA ASP A 59 -2.63 8.78 7.53
C ASP A 59 -2.73 8.71 9.08
N PRO A 60 -3.72 8.00 9.66
CA PRO A 60 -3.83 7.84 11.10
C PRO A 60 -2.69 7.02 11.73
N ARG A 61 -1.94 6.22 10.96
CA ARG A 61 -0.75 5.50 11.45
C ARG A 61 0.48 6.42 11.54
N LEU A 62 0.53 7.54 10.80
CA LEU A 62 1.60 8.54 10.90
C LEU A 62 1.41 9.53 12.07
N ARG A 63 0.23 9.60 12.71
CA ARG A 63 0.00 10.45 13.90
C ARG A 63 0.72 9.97 15.17
N GLN A 64 1.06 8.69 15.28
CA GLN A 64 1.67 8.15 16.51
C GLN A 64 3.12 8.64 16.72
N ALA A 65 3.81 9.06 15.66
CA ALA A 65 5.23 9.41 15.67
C ALA A 65 5.55 10.85 16.17
N ARG A 66 4.54 11.69 16.47
CA ARG A 66 4.74 13.09 16.90
C ARG A 66 4.25 13.42 18.32
N ARG A 67 4.06 12.41 19.18
CA ARG A 67 3.63 12.61 20.58
C ARG A 67 4.76 12.58 21.61
N LEU A 68 6.01 12.63 21.17
CA LEU A 68 7.19 12.77 22.02
C LEU A 68 8.07 13.91 21.52
N ARG A 69 7.63 15.15 21.75
CA ARG A 69 8.47 16.31 22.01
C ARG A 69 7.71 17.34 22.82
#